data_AF-A0A1Q3MRP6-F1
#
_entry.id   AF-A0A1Q3MRP6-F1
#
_cell.length_a   1.000
_cell.length_b   1.000
_cell.length_c   1.000
_cell.angle_alpha   90.00
_cell.angle_beta   90.00
_cell.angle_gamma   90.00
#
_symmetry.space_group_name_H-M   'P 1'
#
loop_
_entity.id
_entity.type
_entity.pdbx_description
1 polymer ?
#
loop_
_entity_poly.entity_id
_entity_poly.type
_entity_poly.pdbx_seq_one_letter_code
_entity_poly.pdbx_strand_id
1 'polypeptide(L)'
;MIDEARAVCRSASRGDLEPRIHAIPSDPAFADLALSINALLDTTDAFVREAGASLQAAADQRFYRKVVTRGMPGSFKRGSDIINQASNQLSRQEEILSTARQERLEICDELNRMVEESAQRIERVVKNIDEIMNGARVLALNATIEAARAGEAGRGFSVVASEVKKMSDHIAESMGGITIELQNFRAESQRVLDQIAAK
;
A
#
# COMPACT_ATOMS: atom_id res chain seq x y z
N MET A 1 -18.70 -56.15 -18.17
CA MET A 1 -19.29 -54.96 -17.54
C MET A 1 -18.79 -54.74 -16.12
N ILE A 2 -19.00 -55.64 -15.13
CA ILE A 2 -18.61 -55.35 -13.73
C ILE A 2 -17.10 -55.03 -13.60
N ASP A 3 -16.23 -55.80 -14.24
CA ASP A 3 -14.78 -55.54 -14.18
C ASP A 3 -14.37 -54.24 -14.88
N GLU A 4 -15.05 -53.87 -15.97
CA GLU A 4 -14.86 -52.61 -16.68
C GLU A 4 -15.29 -51.42 -15.81
N ALA A 5 -16.49 -51.48 -15.23
CA ALA A 5 -16.99 -50.47 -14.30
C ALA A 5 -16.06 -50.30 -13.08
N ARG A 6 -15.54 -51.40 -12.53
CA ARG A 6 -14.54 -51.37 -11.45
C ARG A 6 -13.23 -50.71 -11.88
N ALA A 7 -12.75 -50.99 -13.09
CA ALA A 7 -11.54 -50.37 -13.62
C ALA A 7 -11.73 -48.86 -13.83
N VAL A 8 -12.85 -48.45 -14.43
CA VAL A 8 -13.21 -47.03 -14.64
C VAL A 8 -13.30 -46.29 -13.30
N CYS A 9 -14.04 -46.82 -12.33
CA CYS A 9 -14.13 -46.21 -11.00
C CYS A 9 -12.78 -46.10 -10.29
N ARG A 10 -11.88 -47.08 -10.48
CA ARG A 10 -10.50 -47.03 -9.93
C ARG A 10 -9.69 -45.92 -10.61
N SER A 11 -9.80 -45.75 -11.93
CA SER A 11 -9.12 -44.63 -12.62
C SER A 11 -9.62 -43.28 -12.12
N ALA A 12 -10.94 -43.12 -12.04
CA ALA A 12 -11.58 -41.91 -11.55
C ALA A 12 -11.17 -41.57 -10.11
N SER A 13 -11.04 -42.55 -9.22
CA SER A 13 -10.55 -42.34 -7.86
C SER A 13 -9.11 -41.83 -7.77
N ARG A 14 -8.33 -41.99 -8.84
CA ARG A 14 -6.95 -41.49 -8.98
C ARG A 14 -6.88 -40.16 -9.74
N GLY A 15 -8.04 -39.59 -10.10
CA GLY A 15 -8.14 -38.30 -10.80
C GLY A 15 -8.18 -38.41 -12.33
N ASP A 16 -8.12 -39.63 -12.89
CA ASP A 16 -8.30 -39.84 -14.33
C ASP A 16 -9.79 -40.02 -14.66
N LEU A 17 -10.38 -38.95 -15.19
CA LEU A 17 -11.80 -38.87 -15.53
C LEU A 17 -12.07 -39.07 -17.02
N GLU A 18 -11.11 -39.54 -17.82
CA GLU A 18 -11.31 -39.82 -19.25
C GLU A 18 -11.98 -41.18 -19.54
N PRO A 19 -11.68 -42.29 -18.82
CA PRO A 19 -12.27 -43.59 -19.11
C PRO A 19 -13.79 -43.62 -18.98
N ARG A 20 -14.46 -44.37 -19.85
CA ARG A 20 -15.92 -44.57 -19.83
C ARG A 20 -16.27 -46.05 -19.88
N ILE A 21 -17.44 -46.39 -19.33
CA ILE A 21 -18.02 -47.72 -19.51
C ILE A 21 -18.69 -47.75 -20.89
N HIS A 22 -18.22 -48.62 -21.77
CA HIS A 22 -18.74 -48.74 -23.14
C HIS A 22 -19.76 -49.87 -23.28
N ALA A 23 -19.55 -51.00 -22.60
CA ALA A 23 -20.43 -52.14 -22.70
C ALA A 23 -21.71 -51.94 -21.84
N ILE A 24 -22.76 -51.37 -22.44
CA ILE A 24 -24.07 -51.21 -21.81
C ILE A 24 -24.81 -52.57 -21.85
N PRO A 25 -25.10 -53.20 -20.70
CA PRO A 25 -25.79 -54.48 -20.67
C PRO A 25 -27.26 -54.35 -21.10
N SER A 26 -27.85 -55.45 -21.58
CA SER A 26 -29.28 -55.49 -21.90
C SER A 26 -30.18 -55.48 -20.67
N ASP A 27 -29.65 -55.88 -19.51
CA ASP A 27 -30.36 -55.78 -18.24
C ASP A 27 -30.56 -54.30 -17.85
N PRO A 28 -31.81 -53.84 -17.64
CA PRO A 28 -32.09 -52.42 -17.41
C PRO A 28 -31.41 -51.82 -16.18
N ALA A 29 -31.26 -52.57 -15.08
CA ALA A 29 -30.65 -52.05 -13.86
C ALA A 29 -29.15 -51.85 -14.05
N PHE A 30 -28.50 -52.79 -14.74
CA PHE A 30 -27.09 -52.68 -15.07
C PHE A 30 -26.79 -51.62 -16.15
N ALA A 31 -27.71 -51.41 -17.09
CA ALA A 31 -27.63 -50.31 -18.06
C ALA A 31 -27.71 -48.93 -17.36
N ASP A 32 -28.68 -48.77 -16.45
CA ASP A 32 -28.89 -47.53 -15.68
C ASP A 32 -27.67 -47.20 -14.80
N LEU A 33 -27.06 -48.21 -14.17
CA LEU A 33 -25.83 -48.04 -13.39
C LEU A 33 -24.66 -47.56 -14.27
N ALA A 34 -24.44 -48.17 -15.43
CA ALA A 34 -23.36 -47.79 -16.33
C ALA A 34 -23.51 -46.35 -16.84
N LEU A 35 -24.74 -45.97 -17.23
CA LEU A 35 -25.06 -44.61 -17.66
C LEU A 35 -24.90 -43.59 -16.52
N SER A 36 -25.35 -43.93 -15.32
CA SER A 36 -25.23 -43.07 -14.13
C SER A 36 -23.76 -42.83 -13.74
N ILE A 37 -22.92 -43.86 -13.83
CA ILE A 37 -21.47 -43.72 -13.61
C ILE A 37 -20.85 -42.79 -14.66
N ASN A 38 -21.13 -43.00 -15.95
CA ASN A 38 -20.61 -42.14 -17.01
C ASN A 38 -21.07 -40.68 -16.84
N ALA A 39 -22.34 -40.46 -16.52
CA ALA A 39 -22.89 -39.12 -16.27
C ALA A 39 -22.22 -38.42 -15.07
N LEU A 40 -21.90 -39.17 -14.01
CA LEU A 40 -21.15 -38.66 -12.87
C LEU A 40 -19.72 -38.26 -13.28
N LEU A 41 -19.04 -39.07 -14.09
CA LEU A 41 -17.69 -38.77 -14.60
C LEU A 41 -17.70 -37.53 -15.49
N ASP A 42 -18.66 -37.41 -16.40
CA ASP A 42 -18.80 -36.24 -17.28
C ASP A 42 -19.01 -34.95 -16.49
N THR A 43 -19.91 -35.01 -15.49
CA THR A 43 -20.17 -33.86 -14.62
C THR A 43 -18.94 -33.49 -13.78
N THR A 44 -18.24 -34.50 -13.27
CA THR A 44 -17.03 -34.29 -12.45
C THR A 44 -15.90 -33.70 -13.29
N ASP A 45 -15.67 -34.20 -14.51
CA ASP A 45 -14.65 -33.67 -15.43
C ASP A 45 -14.96 -32.22 -15.81
N ALA A 46 -16.20 -31.94 -16.22
CA ALA A 46 -16.63 -30.60 -16.57
C ALA A 46 -16.43 -29.62 -15.38
N PHE A 47 -16.79 -30.04 -14.17
CA PHE A 47 -16.64 -29.21 -12.97
C PHE A 47 -15.16 -28.94 -12.68
N VAL A 48 -14.31 -29.98 -12.63
CA VAL A 48 -12.88 -29.83 -12.34
C VAL A 48 -12.20 -28.94 -13.37
N ARG A 49 -12.49 -29.16 -14.66
CA ARG A 49 -11.94 -28.39 -15.77
C ARG A 49 -12.32 -26.91 -15.67
N GLU A 50 -13.59 -26.60 -15.44
CA GLU A 50 -14.01 -25.19 -15.37
C GLU A 50 -13.65 -24.48 -14.08
N ALA A 51 -13.70 -25.19 -12.94
CA ALA A 51 -13.19 -24.66 -11.68
C ALA A 51 -11.70 -24.31 -11.82
N GLY A 52 -10.88 -25.22 -12.36
CA GLY A 52 -9.46 -25.00 -12.57
C GLY A 52 -9.18 -23.80 -13.48
N ALA A 53 -9.87 -23.72 -14.63
CA ALA A 53 -9.66 -22.63 -15.57
C ALA A 53 -10.10 -21.26 -15.00
N SER A 54 -11.21 -21.19 -14.27
CA SER A 54 -11.66 -19.95 -13.61
C SER A 54 -10.72 -19.53 -12.48
N LEU A 55 -10.26 -20.46 -11.65
CA LEU A 55 -9.32 -20.18 -10.56
C LEU A 55 -7.94 -19.76 -11.08
N GLN A 56 -7.43 -20.37 -12.16
CA GLN A 56 -6.19 -19.94 -12.79
C GLN A 56 -6.32 -18.51 -13.36
N ALA A 57 -7.44 -18.20 -14.01
CA ALA A 57 -7.69 -16.84 -14.48
C ALA A 57 -7.74 -15.83 -13.32
N ALA A 58 -8.39 -16.18 -12.21
CA ALA A 58 -8.41 -15.34 -11.01
C ALA A 58 -7.02 -15.15 -10.39
N ALA A 59 -6.17 -16.19 -10.40
CA ALA A 59 -4.77 -16.10 -9.96
C ALA A 59 -3.95 -15.14 -10.83
N ASP A 60 -4.24 -15.09 -12.14
CA ASP A 60 -3.67 -14.12 -13.08
C ASP A 60 -4.37 -12.74 -13.01
N GLN A 61 -5.15 -12.45 -11.95
CA GLN A 61 -5.94 -11.22 -11.77
C GLN A 61 -6.99 -10.96 -12.87
N ARG A 62 -7.41 -12.00 -13.60
CA ARG A 62 -8.45 -11.95 -14.65
C ARG A 62 -9.77 -12.51 -14.14
N PHE A 63 -10.57 -11.66 -13.51
CA PHE A 63 -11.81 -12.08 -12.84
C PHE A 63 -13.04 -12.21 -13.76
N TYR A 64 -12.91 -11.97 -15.07
CA TYR A 64 -14.02 -12.09 -16.01
C TYR A 64 -14.38 -13.55 -16.36
N ARG A 65 -13.45 -14.49 -16.19
CA ARG A 65 -13.69 -15.92 -16.50
C ARG A 65 -14.47 -16.59 -15.38
N LYS A 66 -15.69 -16.99 -15.68
CA LYS A 66 -16.61 -17.66 -14.75
C LYS A 66 -16.74 -19.14 -15.07
N VAL A 67 -16.96 -19.93 -14.03
CA VAL A 67 -17.32 -21.34 -14.15
C VAL A 67 -18.70 -21.41 -14.81
N VAL A 68 -18.82 -22.21 -15.87
CA VAL A 68 -20.10 -22.48 -16.52
C VAL A 68 -20.95 -23.36 -15.59
N THR A 69 -22.13 -22.86 -15.21
CA THR A 69 -23.04 -23.55 -14.30
C THR A 69 -24.11 -24.37 -15.02
N ARG A 70 -24.30 -24.14 -16.33
CA ARG A 70 -25.28 -24.86 -17.14
C ARG A 70 -24.89 -26.33 -17.23
N GLY A 71 -25.84 -27.22 -16.95
CA GLY A 71 -25.61 -28.67 -16.96
C GLY A 71 -24.99 -29.23 -15.68
N MET A 72 -24.62 -28.38 -14.72
CA MET A 72 -24.12 -28.82 -13.41
C MET A 72 -25.31 -29.12 -12.48
N PRO A 73 -25.46 -30.33 -11.94
CA PRO A 73 -26.51 -30.67 -10.99
C PRO A 73 -26.08 -30.44 -9.54
N GLY A 74 -27.05 -30.16 -8.67
CA GLY A 74 -26.90 -30.22 -7.21
C GLY A 74 -25.65 -29.54 -6.65
N SER A 75 -24.78 -30.33 -6.01
CA SER A 75 -23.56 -29.84 -5.36
C SER A 75 -22.55 -29.23 -6.33
N PHE A 76 -22.45 -29.73 -7.56
CA PHE A 76 -21.54 -29.16 -8.57
C PHE A 76 -21.93 -27.73 -8.92
N LYS A 77 -23.23 -27.48 -9.14
CA LYS A 77 -23.74 -26.12 -9.38
C LYS A 77 -23.44 -25.20 -8.22
N ARG A 78 -23.69 -25.65 -6.98
CA ARG A 78 -23.40 -24.86 -5.78
C ARG A 78 -21.91 -24.51 -5.68
N GLY A 79 -21.02 -25.47 -5.95
CA GLY A 79 -19.58 -25.24 -5.99
C GLY A 79 -19.20 -24.20 -7.05
N SER A 80 -19.74 -24.32 -8.27
CA SER A 80 -19.52 -23.36 -9.36
C SER A 80 -20.02 -21.96 -9.01
N ASP A 81 -21.20 -21.86 -8.39
CA ASP A 81 -21.77 -20.59 -7.93
C ASP A 81 -20.87 -19.93 -6.86
N ILE A 82 -20.33 -20.72 -5.91
CA ILE A 82 -19.38 -20.24 -4.90
C ILE A 82 -18.09 -19.71 -5.55
N ILE A 83 -17.51 -20.44 -6.50
CA ILE A 83 -16.30 -19.98 -7.22
C ILE A 83 -16.57 -18.67 -7.95
N ASN A 84 -17.71 -18.55 -8.62
CA ASN A 84 -18.10 -17.33 -9.32
C ASN A 84 -18.28 -16.14 -8.37
N GLN A 85 -18.90 -16.37 -7.20
CA GLN A 85 -19.03 -15.35 -6.16
C GLN A 85 -17.67 -14.92 -5.61
N ALA A 86 -16.78 -15.86 -5.29
CA ALA A 86 -15.44 -15.57 -4.82
C ALA A 86 -14.65 -14.75 -5.86
N SER A 87 -14.73 -15.13 -7.14
CA SER A 87 -14.12 -14.39 -8.25
C SER A 87 -14.66 -12.95 -8.35
N ASN A 88 -15.97 -12.73 -8.15
CA ASN A 88 -16.54 -11.39 -8.11
C ASN A 88 -16.06 -10.58 -6.89
N GLN A 89 -15.92 -11.23 -5.72
CA GLN A 89 -15.41 -10.58 -4.51
C GLN A 89 -13.95 -10.15 -4.69
N LEU A 90 -13.11 -11.02 -5.24
CA LEU A 90 -11.71 -10.70 -5.55
C LEU A 90 -11.61 -9.53 -6.54
N SER A 91 -12.44 -9.51 -7.59
CA SER A 91 -12.50 -8.38 -8.54
C SER A 91 -12.79 -7.05 -7.85
N ARG A 92 -13.77 -7.03 -6.92
CA ARG A 92 -14.11 -5.81 -6.16
C ARG A 92 -13.01 -5.42 -5.19
N GLN A 93 -12.35 -6.39 -4.58
CA GLN A 93 -11.21 -6.12 -3.69
C GLN A 93 -10.04 -5.49 -4.46
N GLU A 94 -9.73 -5.98 -5.65
CA GLU A 94 -8.68 -5.37 -6.48
C GLU A 94 -9.03 -3.93 -6.88
N GLU A 95 -10.28 -3.65 -7.22
CA GLU A 95 -10.75 -2.29 -7.50
C GLU A 95 -10.61 -1.37 -6.28
N ILE A 96 -11.03 -1.83 -5.09
CA ILE A 96 -10.85 -1.07 -3.84
C ILE A 96 -9.37 -0.84 -3.53
N LEU A 97 -8.53 -1.86 -3.69
CA LEU A 97 -7.08 -1.75 -3.46
C LEU A 97 -6.43 -0.78 -4.45
N SER A 98 -6.85 -0.79 -5.72
CA SER A 98 -6.38 0.16 -6.73
C SER A 98 -6.73 1.60 -6.36
N THR A 99 -7.98 1.85 -5.95
CA THR A 99 -8.41 3.18 -5.50
C THR A 99 -7.67 3.62 -4.24
N ALA A 100 -7.54 2.73 -3.25
CA ALA A 100 -6.80 3.02 -2.03
C ALA A 100 -5.31 3.30 -2.28
N ARG A 101 -4.68 2.61 -3.25
CA ARG A 101 -3.30 2.93 -3.68
C ARG A 101 -3.22 4.33 -4.27
N GLN A 102 -4.18 4.71 -5.12
CA GLN A 102 -4.23 6.03 -5.75
C GLN A 102 -4.42 7.14 -4.70
N GLU A 103 -5.41 7.01 -3.81
CA GLU A 103 -5.64 7.96 -2.71
C GLU A 103 -4.40 8.10 -1.81
N ARG A 104 -3.72 6.99 -1.53
CA ARG A 104 -2.50 7.01 -0.72
C ARG A 104 -1.37 7.80 -1.39
N LEU A 105 -1.21 7.70 -2.71
CA LEU A 105 -0.22 8.50 -3.46
C LEU A 105 -0.57 9.99 -3.41
N GLU A 106 -1.85 10.33 -3.59
CA GLU A 106 -2.33 11.73 -3.50
C GLU A 106 -2.08 12.33 -2.11
N ILE A 107 -2.29 11.55 -1.04
CA ILE A 107 -1.98 11.96 0.34
C ILE A 107 -0.46 12.19 0.51
N CYS A 108 0.39 11.37 -0.12
CA CYS A 108 1.84 11.56 -0.05
C CYS A 108 2.27 12.87 -0.71
N ASP A 109 1.72 13.18 -1.89
CA ASP A 109 2.02 14.41 -2.61
C ASP A 109 1.57 15.64 -1.81
N GLU A 110 0.38 15.59 -1.21
CA GLU A 110 -0.13 16.68 -0.37
C GLU A 110 0.70 16.86 0.90
N LEU A 111 1.07 15.77 1.57
CA LEU A 111 1.94 15.83 2.75
C LEU A 111 3.30 16.44 2.40
N ASN A 112 3.89 16.05 1.26
CA ASN A 112 5.16 16.60 0.80
C ASN A 112 5.07 18.11 0.58
N ARG A 113 4.00 18.56 -0.10
CA ARG A 113 3.73 19.98 -0.32
C ARG A 113 3.59 20.74 1.00
N MET A 114 2.81 20.20 1.94
CA MET A 114 2.62 20.82 3.26
C MET A 114 3.93 20.94 4.05
N VAL A 115 4.76 19.89 4.05
CA VAL A 115 6.07 19.88 4.72
C VAL A 115 6.97 20.95 4.11
N GLU A 116 7.05 21.02 2.79
CA GLU A 116 7.91 21.97 2.09
C GLU A 116 7.46 23.43 2.32
N GLU A 117 6.16 23.70 2.22
CA GLU A 117 5.62 25.03 2.52
C GLU A 117 5.87 25.46 3.97
N SER A 118 5.76 24.51 4.91
CA SER A 118 6.03 24.78 6.33
C SER A 118 7.50 25.07 6.58
N ALA A 119 8.39 24.26 6.00
CA ALA A 119 9.83 24.47 6.12
C ALA A 119 10.25 25.82 5.53
N GLN A 120 9.72 26.22 4.37
CA GLN A 120 9.96 27.54 3.78
C GLN A 120 9.43 28.70 4.64
N ARG A 121 8.31 28.52 5.35
CA ARG A 121 7.83 29.52 6.32
C ARG A 121 8.80 29.65 7.49
N ILE A 122 9.29 28.54 8.02
CA ILE A 122 10.23 28.57 9.14
C ILE A 122 11.58 29.17 8.69
N GLU A 123 12.10 28.81 7.52
CA GLU A 123 13.32 29.41 6.96
C GLU A 123 13.22 30.94 6.82
N ARG A 124 12.06 31.45 6.40
CA ARG A 124 11.82 32.90 6.35
C ARG A 124 11.85 33.54 7.73
N VAL A 125 11.21 32.92 8.73
CA VAL A 125 11.26 33.40 10.12
C VAL A 125 12.68 33.36 10.64
N VAL A 126 13.43 32.29 10.35
CA VAL A 126 14.81 32.13 10.76
C VAL A 126 15.68 33.24 10.21
N LYS A 127 15.56 33.52 8.91
CA LYS A 127 16.28 34.60 8.24
C LYS A 127 15.93 35.97 8.82
N ASN A 128 14.65 36.25 9.07
CA ASN A 128 14.24 37.52 9.66
C ASN A 128 14.83 37.71 11.07
N ILE A 129 14.87 36.66 11.90
CA ILE A 129 15.47 36.74 13.23
C ILE A 129 16.98 36.99 13.11
N ASP A 130 17.68 36.31 12.19
CA ASP A 130 19.11 36.54 11.97
C ASP A 130 19.40 37.99 11.54
N GLU A 131 18.57 38.56 10.66
CA GLU A 131 18.65 39.98 10.27
C GLU A 131 18.46 40.93 11.47
N ILE A 132 17.47 40.66 12.33
CA ILE A 132 17.24 41.44 13.56
C ILE A 132 18.44 41.32 14.52
N MET A 133 19.00 40.12 14.69
CA MET A 133 20.16 39.89 15.56
C MET A 133 21.41 40.57 15.04
N ASN A 134 21.62 40.60 13.72
CA ASN A 134 22.71 41.35 13.11
C ASN A 134 22.54 42.86 13.32
N GLY A 135 21.32 43.39 13.20
CA GLY A 135 21.02 44.78 13.56
C GLY A 135 21.32 45.08 15.04
N ALA A 136 20.89 44.21 15.94
CA ALA A 136 21.13 44.34 17.38
C ALA A 136 22.64 44.30 17.72
N ARG A 137 23.43 43.44 17.06
CA ARG A 137 24.89 43.42 17.18
C ARG A 137 25.54 44.75 16.79
N VAL A 138 25.10 45.35 15.68
CA VAL A 138 25.62 46.65 15.23
C VAL A 138 25.24 47.77 16.21
N LEU A 139 24.00 47.78 16.70
CA LEU A 139 23.56 48.73 17.72
C LEU A 139 24.35 48.58 19.02
N ALA A 140 24.57 47.35 19.47
CA ALA A 140 25.38 47.05 20.65
C ALA A 140 26.85 47.49 20.47
N LEU A 141 27.42 47.28 19.29
CA LEU A 141 28.77 47.76 18.96
C LEU A 141 28.84 49.30 19.02
N ASN A 142 27.89 50.00 18.40
CA ASN A 142 27.83 51.45 18.43
C ASN A 142 27.68 51.98 19.87
N ALA A 143 26.83 51.35 20.68
CA ALA A 143 26.67 51.69 22.08
C ALA A 143 27.95 51.46 22.90
N THR A 144 28.71 50.40 22.58
CA THR A 144 30.00 50.11 23.22
C THR A 144 31.04 51.19 22.90
N ILE A 145 31.09 51.65 21.64
CA ILE A 145 31.98 52.74 21.20
C ILE A 145 31.65 54.04 21.93
N GLU A 146 30.36 54.39 22.02
CA GLU A 146 29.93 55.64 22.67
C GLU A 146 30.11 55.59 24.19
N ALA A 147 29.89 54.42 24.81
CA ALA A 147 30.20 54.19 26.22
C ALA A 147 31.71 54.37 26.52
N ALA A 148 32.58 53.90 25.62
CA ALA A 148 34.03 54.11 25.73
C ALA A 148 34.40 55.60 25.60
N ARG A 149 33.74 56.35 24.71
CA ARG A 149 33.93 57.81 24.57
C ARG A 149 33.51 58.60 25.82
N ALA A 150 32.44 58.18 26.49
CA ALA A 150 31.95 58.80 27.71
C ALA A 150 32.84 58.53 28.95
N GLY A 151 33.85 57.64 28.83
CA GLY A 151 34.79 57.34 29.91
C GLY A 151 34.10 56.72 31.12
N GLU A 152 34.39 57.22 32.33
CA GLU A 152 33.81 56.74 33.59
C GLU A 152 32.28 56.81 33.60
N ALA A 153 31.67 57.83 32.97
CA ALA A 153 30.22 57.99 32.90
C ALA A 153 29.53 56.91 32.02
N GLY A 154 30.27 56.25 31.12
CA GLY A 154 29.76 55.25 30.20
C GLY A 154 29.81 53.80 30.71
N ARG A 155 30.40 53.53 31.89
CA ARG A 155 30.64 52.15 32.36
C ARG A 155 29.37 51.30 32.43
N GLY A 156 28.26 51.86 32.93
CA GLY A 156 26.98 51.16 33.00
C GLY A 156 26.42 50.81 31.62
N PHE A 157 26.49 51.74 30.66
CA PHE A 157 26.08 51.52 29.28
C PHE A 157 26.94 50.47 28.57
N SER A 158 28.25 50.44 28.84
CA SER A 158 29.16 49.44 28.27
C SER A 158 28.78 48.01 28.69
N VAL A 159 28.33 47.81 29.94
CA VAL A 159 27.89 46.49 30.42
C VAL A 159 26.64 46.04 29.67
N VAL A 160 25.64 46.91 29.56
CA VAL A 160 24.39 46.61 28.82
C VAL A 160 24.68 46.29 27.35
N ALA A 161 25.52 47.09 26.70
CA ALA A 161 25.90 46.86 25.30
C ALA A 161 26.60 45.49 25.11
N SER A 162 27.49 45.11 26.03
CA SER A 162 28.14 43.80 25.98
C SER A 162 27.15 42.64 26.14
N GLU A 163 26.12 42.81 26.97
CA GLU A 163 25.13 41.77 27.23
C GLU A 163 24.16 41.61 26.05
N VAL A 164 23.76 42.72 25.41
CA VAL A 164 22.98 42.68 24.15
C VAL A 164 23.77 41.95 23.06
N LYS A 165 25.07 42.22 22.93
CA LYS A 165 25.91 41.53 21.93
C LYS A 165 25.94 40.02 22.17
N LYS A 166 26.19 39.57 23.40
CA LYS A 166 26.17 38.14 23.77
C LYS A 166 24.80 37.50 23.51
N MET A 167 23.72 38.21 23.85
CA MET A 167 22.36 37.73 23.60
C MET A 167 22.11 37.54 22.10
N SER A 168 22.52 38.49 21.26
CA SER A 168 22.43 38.36 19.81
C SER A 168 23.29 37.21 19.27
N ASP A 169 24.47 36.99 19.84
CA ASP A 169 25.35 35.86 19.49
C ASP A 169 24.69 34.51 19.79
N HIS A 170 24.12 34.36 20.99
CA HIS A 170 23.42 33.13 21.40
C HIS A 170 22.15 32.86 20.58
N ILE A 171 21.39 33.90 20.24
CA ILE A 171 20.21 33.73 19.39
C ILE A 171 20.65 33.27 17.99
N ALA A 172 21.66 33.89 17.38
CA ALA A 172 22.16 33.50 16.07
C ALA A 172 22.65 32.03 16.04
N GLU A 173 23.35 31.59 17.08
CA GLU A 173 23.74 30.17 17.24
C GLU A 173 22.51 29.24 17.30
N SER A 174 21.49 29.62 18.10
CA SER A 174 20.24 28.87 18.20
C SER A 174 19.49 28.79 16.87
N MET A 175 19.52 29.87 16.07
CA MET A 175 18.93 29.90 14.73
C MET A 175 19.64 28.96 13.75
N GLY A 176 20.97 28.83 13.88
CA GLY A 176 21.75 27.83 13.15
C GLY A 176 21.31 26.39 13.48
N GLY A 177 21.11 26.09 14.77
CA GLY A 177 20.58 24.81 15.23
C GLY A 177 19.19 24.49 14.66
N ILE A 178 18.28 25.47 14.66
CA ILE A 178 16.94 25.32 14.04
C ILE A 178 17.04 24.98 12.56
N THR A 179 17.99 25.58 11.83
CA THR A 179 18.19 25.30 10.40
C THR A 179 18.60 23.85 10.16
N ILE A 180 19.47 23.29 11.00
CA ILE A 180 19.90 21.89 10.92
C ILE A 180 18.71 20.95 11.22
N GLU A 181 17.95 21.24 12.27
CA GLU A 181 16.76 20.45 12.61
C GLU A 181 15.70 20.45 11.49
N LEU A 182 15.50 21.57 10.80
CA LEU A 182 14.61 21.64 9.63
C LEU A 182 15.09 20.76 8.47
N GLN A 183 16.40 20.71 8.22
CA GLN A 183 16.96 19.85 7.18
C GLN A 183 16.77 18.38 7.52
N ASN A 184 17.01 17.99 8.77
CA ASN A 184 16.77 16.64 9.26
C ASN A 184 15.28 16.27 9.15
N PHE A 185 14.39 17.17 9.55
CA PHE A 185 12.94 16.97 9.45
C PHE A 185 12.48 16.77 8.01
N ARG A 186 12.97 17.57 7.05
CA ARG A 186 12.68 17.36 5.62
C ARG A 186 13.18 16.00 5.13
N ALA A 187 14.41 15.63 5.48
CA ALA A 187 14.99 14.35 5.07
C ALA A 187 14.23 13.15 5.62
N GLU A 188 13.85 13.19 6.91
CA GLU A 188 13.01 12.17 7.55
C GLU A 188 11.64 12.09 6.88
N SER A 189 11.01 13.23 6.62
CA SER A 189 9.70 13.29 5.94
C SER A 189 9.77 12.67 4.53
N GLN A 190 10.79 13.00 3.75
CA GLN A 190 10.99 12.42 2.42
C GLN A 190 11.20 10.90 2.50
N ARG A 191 12.00 10.43 3.47
CA ARG A 191 12.22 8.99 3.68
C ARG A 191 10.91 8.26 3.99
N VAL A 192 10.03 8.86 4.80
CA VAL A 192 8.72 8.27 5.11
C VAL A 192 7.82 8.25 3.87
N LEU A 193 7.80 9.33 3.08
CA LEU A 193 7.03 9.41 1.83
C LEU A 193 7.47 8.33 0.82
N ASP A 194 8.77 8.16 0.62
CA ASP A 194 9.32 7.13 -0.28
C ASP A 194 8.93 5.72 0.17
N GLN A 195 8.91 5.46 1.49
CA GLN A 195 8.47 4.18 2.06
C GLN A 195 6.98 3.92 1.84
N ILE A 196 6.14 4.95 1.83
CA ILE A 196 4.70 4.82 1.59
C ILE A 196 4.44 4.63 0.09
N ALA A 197 5.20 5.31 -0.78
CA ALA A 197 5.09 5.17 -2.23
C ALA A 197 5.54 3.78 -2.75
N ALA A 198 6.54 3.16 -2.10
CA ALA A 198 7.07 1.86 -2.49
C ALA A 198 6.20 0.65 -2.10
N LYS A 199 5.17 0.82 -1.27
CA LYS A 199 4.25 -0.24 -0.80
C LYS A 199 2.94 -0.26 -1.60
#